data_AF-A0A4C1Z0Y4-F1
#
_entry.id   AF-A0A4C1Z0Y4-F1
#
_cell.length_a   1.000
_cell.length_b   1.000
_cell.length_c   1.000
_cell.angle_alpha   90.00
_cell.angle_beta   90.00
_cell.angle_gamma   90.00
#
_symmetry.space_group_name_H-M   'P 1'
#
loop_
_entity.id
_entity.type
_entity.pdbx_description
1 polymer ?
#
loop_
_entity_poly.entity_id
_entity_poly.type
_entity_poly.pdbx_seq_one_letter_code
_entity_poly.pdbx_strand_id
1 'polypeptide(L)'
;MILPEDWMNIQKFVQLIQPFVEITRNVSNSQVSISLVIPLIQGLVTTLQQAETKPDTSEQLKKFTTKLRDELNASARFGNLVEDGKYTIATYLDPRCKLHFFTSIVAEQVESKLLNATINTIKSIRTSQINSIRDDDHVPFPKRSRTLKTLKCSLLLPNHHHYNIEVNVQMKIR
;
A
#
# COMPACT_ATOMS: atom_id res chain seq x y z
N MET A 1 7.96 29.14 38.25
CA MET A 1 6.99 29.86 37.39
C MET A 1 7.48 29.70 35.95
N ILE A 2 6.65 29.23 35.03
CA ILE A 2 7.05 29.03 33.62
C ILE A 2 6.99 30.38 32.91
N LEU A 3 8.03 30.74 32.15
CA LEU A 3 8.03 32.01 31.41
C LEU A 3 7.03 31.94 30.24
N PRO A 4 6.43 33.07 29.82
CA PRO A 4 5.49 33.09 28.69
C PRO A 4 6.08 32.49 27.40
N GLU A 5 7.36 32.71 27.14
CA GLU A 5 8.08 32.15 26.00
C GLU A 5 8.21 30.63 26.07
N ASP A 6 8.51 30.09 27.25
CA ASP A 6 8.58 28.64 27.48
C ASP A 6 7.21 28.00 27.24
N TRP A 7 6.14 28.65 27.70
CA TRP A 7 4.78 28.18 27.46
C TRP A 7 4.43 28.15 25.96
N MET A 8 4.78 29.20 25.21
CA MET A 8 4.59 29.24 23.76
C MET A 8 5.39 28.13 23.05
N ASN A 9 6.63 27.87 23.49
CA ASN A 9 7.43 26.77 22.95
C ASN A 9 6.76 25.42 23.22
N ILE A 10 6.27 25.17 24.43
CA ILE A 10 5.53 23.95 24.79
C ILE A 10 4.31 23.77 23.88
N GLN A 11 3.53 24.83 23.64
CA GLN A 11 2.37 24.78 22.75
C GLN A 11 2.78 24.38 21.32
N LYS A 12 3.91 24.90 20.82
CA LYS A 12 4.46 24.53 19.51
C LYS A 12 4.89 23.07 19.46
N PHE A 13 5.51 22.55 20.52
CA PHE A 13 5.85 21.12 20.61
C PHE A 13 4.60 20.23 20.59
N VAL A 14 3.56 20.60 21.35
CA VAL A 14 2.29 19.85 21.35
C VAL A 14 1.68 19.81 19.95
N GLN A 15 1.63 20.96 19.26
CA GLN A 15 1.12 21.03 17.88
C GLN A 15 1.97 20.20 16.91
N LEU A 16 3.30 20.18 17.08
CA LEU A 16 4.21 19.40 16.24
C LEU A 16 4.02 17.89 16.43
N ILE A 17 3.70 17.45 17.64
CA ILE A 17 3.53 16.03 17.99
C ILE A 17 2.14 15.51 17.65
N GLN A 18 1.13 16.38 17.58
CA GLN A 18 -0.25 15.99 17.29
C GLN A 18 -0.42 15.07 16.06
N PRO A 19 0.23 15.30 14.90
CA PRO A 19 0.16 14.39 13.76
C PRO A 19 0.65 12.97 14.06
N PHE A 20 1.65 12.81 14.93
CA PHE A 20 2.15 11.49 15.33
C PHE A 20 1.12 10.74 16.15
N VAL A 21 0.42 11.44 17.05
CA VAL A 21 -0.66 10.86 17.86
C VAL A 21 -1.80 10.39 16.97
N GLU A 22 -2.22 11.23 16.02
CA GLU A 22 -3.30 10.91 15.07
C GLU A 22 -2.94 9.71 14.19
N ILE A 23 -1.73 9.69 13.64
CA ILE A 23 -1.25 8.57 12.82
C ILE A 23 -1.15 7.30 13.65
N THR A 24 -0.57 7.35 14.85
CA THR A 24 -0.46 6.19 15.74
C THR A 24 -1.83 5.62 16.08
N ARG A 25 -2.80 6.48 16.39
CA ARG A 25 -4.18 6.06 16.66
C ARG A 25 -4.84 5.45 15.42
N ASN A 26 -4.60 6.03 14.25
CA ASN A 26 -5.12 5.51 12.99
C ASN A 26 -4.56 4.10 12.71
N VAL A 27 -3.23 3.94 12.69
CA VAL A 27 -2.58 2.63 12.39
C VAL A 27 -2.84 1.56 13.46
N SER A 28 -3.21 1.96 14.68
CA SER A 28 -3.64 1.01 15.72
C SER A 28 -5.04 0.44 15.47
N ASN A 29 -5.79 0.96 14.48
CA ASN A 29 -7.08 0.43 14.06
C ASN A 29 -6.89 -0.80 13.15
N SER A 30 -7.69 -1.84 13.36
CA SER A 30 -7.62 -3.09 12.57
C SER A 30 -7.95 -2.92 11.08
N GLN A 31 -8.53 -1.78 10.68
CA GLN A 31 -8.95 -1.48 9.31
C GLN A 31 -7.87 -0.77 8.49
N VAL A 32 -6.72 -0.42 9.08
CA VAL A 32 -5.64 0.25 8.34
C VAL A 32 -4.90 -0.74 7.46
N SER A 33 -4.74 -0.35 6.19
CA SER A 33 -3.96 -1.10 5.21
C SER A 33 -2.48 -0.74 5.29
N ILE A 34 -1.63 -1.74 5.08
CA ILE A 34 -0.18 -1.57 4.91
C ILE A 34 0.18 -0.62 3.74
N SER A 35 -0.74 -0.42 2.79
CA SER A 35 -0.61 0.57 1.70
C SER A 35 -0.47 2.01 2.19
N LEU A 36 -0.85 2.31 3.44
CA LEU A 36 -0.75 3.65 4.00
C LEU A 36 0.59 3.93 4.69
N VAL A 37 1.44 2.93 4.92
CA VAL A 37 2.69 3.13 5.69
C VAL A 37 3.61 4.15 5.02
N ILE A 38 3.88 4.00 3.71
CA ILE A 38 4.71 4.96 2.96
C ILE A 38 4.09 6.37 3.01
N PRO A 39 2.80 6.57 2.64
CA PRO A 39 2.13 7.86 2.74
C PRO A 39 2.22 8.52 4.13
N LEU A 40 2.01 7.74 5.20
CA LEU A 40 1.97 8.26 6.56
C LEU A 40 3.36 8.72 7.03
N ILE A 41 4.40 7.93 6.75
CA ILE A 41 5.78 8.30 7.11
C ILE A 41 6.24 9.51 6.29
N GLN A 42 5.98 9.54 4.98
CA GLN A 42 6.29 10.71 4.15
C GLN A 42 5.53 11.96 4.62
N GLY A 43 4.26 11.83 4.98
CA GLY A 43 3.46 12.91 5.54
C GLY A 43 4.04 13.48 6.83
N LEU A 44 4.54 12.63 7.73
CA LEU A 44 5.25 13.07 8.95
C LEU A 44 6.54 13.81 8.61
N VAL A 45 7.37 13.27 7.71
CA VAL A 45 8.61 13.91 7.27
C VAL A 45 8.33 15.30 6.69
N THR A 46 7.33 15.42 5.81
CA THR A 46 6.90 16.70 5.24
C THR A 46 6.39 17.66 6.31
N THR A 47 5.62 17.18 7.28
CA THR A 47 5.11 18.00 8.39
C THR A 47 6.24 18.58 9.25
N LEU A 48 7.26 17.76 9.54
CA LEU A 48 8.47 18.19 10.24
C LEU A 48 9.25 19.24 9.42
N GLN A 49 9.44 19.02 8.11
CA GLN A 49 10.10 20.00 7.23
C GLN A 49 9.37 21.35 7.21
N GLN A 50 8.04 21.33 7.13
CA GLN A 50 7.22 22.54 7.16
C GLN A 50 7.30 23.27 8.50
N ALA A 51 7.50 22.55 9.61
CA ALA A 51 7.68 23.19 10.92
C ALA A 51 9.04 23.90 11.03
N GLU A 52 10.08 23.40 10.36
CA GLU A 52 11.42 24.02 10.37
C GLU A 52 11.50 25.32 9.58
N THR A 53 10.70 25.45 8.51
CA THR A 53 10.72 26.63 7.63
C THR A 53 9.93 27.82 8.17
N LYS A 54 9.15 27.64 9.26
CA LYS A 54 8.40 28.75 9.87
C LYS A 54 9.34 29.76 10.53
N PRO A 55 9.11 31.07 10.34
CA PRO A 55 10.02 32.12 10.82
C PRO A 55 10.07 32.24 12.35
N ASP A 56 9.04 31.79 13.04
CA ASP A 56 8.91 31.86 14.50
C ASP A 56 9.35 30.55 15.21
N THR A 57 9.97 29.62 14.48
CA THR A 57 10.47 28.36 15.04
C THR A 57 11.77 28.59 15.81
N SER A 58 11.74 28.31 17.12
CA SER A 58 12.91 28.39 18.00
C SER A 58 14.00 27.38 17.62
N GLU A 59 15.25 27.65 17.97
CA GLU A 59 16.37 26.72 17.69
C GLU A 59 16.17 25.35 18.34
N GLN A 60 15.61 25.32 19.55
CA GLN A 60 15.30 24.07 20.27
C GLN A 60 14.29 23.23 19.48
N LEU A 61 13.24 23.86 18.96
CA LEU A 61 12.23 23.20 18.14
C LEU A 61 12.83 22.72 16.81
N LYS A 62 13.66 23.53 16.15
CA LYS A 62 14.41 23.10 14.94
C LYS A 62 15.24 21.85 15.21
N LYS A 63 16.03 21.85 16.29
CA LYS A 63 16.89 20.71 16.66
C LYS A 63 16.07 19.45 16.94
N PHE A 64 14.93 19.60 17.60
CA PHE A 64 14.00 18.51 17.87
C PHE A 64 13.39 17.95 16.59
N THR A 65 12.86 18.81 15.73
CA THR A 65 12.26 18.45 14.44
C THR A 65 13.26 17.76 13.53
N THR A 66 14.50 18.24 13.49
CA THR A 66 15.59 17.61 12.73
C THR A 66 15.87 16.21 13.25
N LYS A 67 16.02 16.06 14.57
CA LYS A 67 16.27 14.74 15.17
C LYS A 67 15.12 13.77 14.91
N LEU A 68 13.86 14.20 15.04
CA LEU A 68 12.71 13.35 14.72
C LEU A 68 12.68 12.95 13.25
N ARG A 69 12.96 13.88 12.34
CA ARG A 69 13.00 13.63 10.90
C ARG A 69 14.10 12.64 10.55
N ASP A 70 15.26 12.76 11.17
CA ASP A 70 16.38 11.84 10.97
C ASP A 70 16.04 10.43 11.47
N GLU A 71 15.36 10.30 12.62
CA GLU A 71 14.87 9.01 13.12
C GLU A 71 13.79 8.38 12.22
N LEU A 72 12.90 9.17 11.62
CA LEU A 72 11.92 8.68 10.64
C LEU A 72 12.60 8.15 9.36
N ASN A 73 13.69 8.78 8.94
CA ASN A 73 14.48 8.37 7.78
C ASN A 73 15.53 7.31 8.13
N ALA A 74 15.77 7.04 9.42
CA ALA A 74 16.80 6.11 9.86
C ALA A 74 16.41 4.67 9.51
N SER A 75 17.34 3.97 8.88
CA SER A 75 17.16 2.56 8.52
C SER A 75 16.94 1.65 9.74
N ALA A 76 17.46 2.03 10.90
CA ALA A 76 17.27 1.31 12.17
C ALA A 76 15.81 1.32 12.68
N ARG A 77 14.96 2.24 12.20
CA ARG A 77 13.55 2.37 12.62
C ARG A 77 12.60 1.86 11.55
N PHE A 78 12.63 2.48 10.36
CA PHE A 78 11.70 2.17 9.28
C PHE A 78 12.35 1.48 8.08
N GLY A 79 13.68 1.31 8.08
CA GLY A 79 14.40 0.79 6.92
C GLY A 79 14.26 1.70 5.70
N ASN A 80 14.64 1.19 4.53
CA ASN A 80 14.23 1.82 3.28
C ASN A 80 12.88 1.24 2.86
N LEU A 81 11.79 1.93 3.22
CA LEU A 81 10.42 1.50 2.92
C LEU A 81 10.16 1.34 1.42
N VAL A 82 10.89 2.05 0.56
CA VAL A 82 10.75 1.97 -0.90
C VAL A 82 11.41 0.71 -1.46
N GLU A 83 12.46 0.21 -0.80
CA GLU A 83 13.13 -1.03 -1.20
C GLU A 83 12.38 -2.29 -0.74
N ASP A 84 11.68 -2.23 0.39
CA ASP A 84 10.86 -3.34 0.88
C ASP A 84 9.60 -3.51 0.02
N GLY A 85 9.60 -4.58 -0.77
CA GLY A 85 8.53 -4.89 -1.70
C GLY A 85 7.15 -5.00 -1.06
N LYS A 86 7.01 -5.33 0.24
CA LYS A 86 5.69 -5.42 0.89
C LYS A 86 5.01 -4.04 0.93
N TYR A 87 5.73 -3.02 1.40
CA TYR A 87 5.18 -1.67 1.50
C TYR A 87 5.01 -1.05 0.12
N THR A 88 6.01 -1.20 -0.75
CA THR A 88 6.00 -0.58 -2.08
C THR A 88 4.92 -1.18 -2.98
N ILE A 89 4.78 -2.52 -3.02
CA ILE A 89 3.74 -3.18 -3.82
C ILE A 89 2.35 -2.85 -3.25
N ALA A 90 2.15 -2.95 -1.94
CA ALA A 90 0.83 -2.66 -1.36
C ALA A 90 0.41 -1.21 -1.57
N THR A 91 1.34 -0.26 -1.41
CA THR A 91 1.10 1.17 -1.66
C THR A 91 0.80 1.41 -3.13
N TYR A 92 1.50 0.76 -4.05
CA TYR A 92 1.27 0.90 -5.50
C TYR A 92 -0.07 0.30 -5.95
N LEU A 93 -0.50 -0.81 -5.34
CA LEU A 93 -1.79 -1.45 -5.62
C LEU A 93 -2.99 -0.66 -5.11
N ASP A 94 -2.80 0.25 -4.16
CA ASP A 94 -3.86 1.15 -3.68
C ASP A 94 -4.06 2.31 -4.67
N PRO A 95 -5.22 2.41 -5.35
CA PRO A 95 -5.45 3.45 -6.36
C PRO A 95 -5.31 4.87 -5.81
N ARG A 96 -5.55 5.07 -4.51
CA ARG A 96 -5.42 6.36 -3.84
C ARG A 96 -3.96 6.82 -3.75
N CYS A 97 -3.04 5.85 -3.67
CA CYS A 97 -1.62 6.09 -3.42
C CYS A 97 -0.77 6.00 -4.70
N LYS A 98 -1.21 5.21 -5.69
CA LYS A 98 -0.45 4.88 -6.91
C LYS A 98 0.22 6.07 -7.61
N LEU A 99 -0.45 7.22 -7.69
CA LEU A 99 0.05 8.38 -8.46
C LEU A 99 0.79 9.43 -7.62
N HIS A 100 0.66 9.40 -6.29
CA HIS A 100 1.09 10.52 -5.43
C HIS A 100 2.44 10.29 -4.75
N PHE A 101 2.83 9.03 -4.56
CA PHE A 101 3.95 8.66 -3.69
C PHE A 101 5.11 7.97 -4.41
N PHE A 102 5.02 7.84 -5.74
CA PHE A 102 6.02 7.16 -6.56
C PHE A 102 6.56 8.09 -7.65
N THR A 103 7.88 8.04 -7.84
CA THR A 103 8.52 8.54 -9.05
C THR A 103 8.29 7.54 -10.19
N SER A 104 8.41 7.98 -11.45
CA SER A 104 8.26 7.08 -12.62
C SER A 104 9.15 5.85 -12.51
N ILE A 105 10.41 6.05 -12.08
CA ILE A 105 11.40 4.99 -11.93
C ILE A 105 10.95 3.94 -10.89
N VAL A 106 10.46 4.38 -9.73
CA VAL A 106 10.02 3.45 -8.68
C VAL A 106 8.74 2.72 -9.11
N ALA A 107 7.82 3.41 -9.78
CA ALA A 107 6.60 2.80 -10.31
C ALA A 107 6.92 1.66 -11.31
N GLU A 108 7.81 1.89 -12.27
CA GLU A 108 8.24 0.89 -13.26
C GLU A 108 8.90 -0.33 -12.61
N GLN A 109 9.72 -0.11 -11.57
CA GLN A 109 10.32 -1.19 -10.80
C GLN A 109 9.28 -2.04 -10.08
N VAL A 110 8.26 -1.41 -9.51
CA VAL A 110 7.16 -2.11 -8.82
C VAL A 110 6.32 -2.91 -9.81
N GLU A 111 5.98 -2.34 -10.96
CA GLU A 111 5.27 -3.04 -12.04
C GLU A 111 6.02 -4.28 -12.50
N SER A 112 7.33 -4.16 -12.71
CA SER A 112 8.19 -5.28 -13.10
C SER A 112 8.22 -6.38 -12.02
N LYS A 113 8.35 -6.00 -10.74
CA LYS A 113 8.29 -6.94 -9.61
C LYS A 113 6.94 -7.66 -9.55
N LEU A 114 5.84 -6.93 -9.73
CA LEU A 114 4.48 -7.46 -9.69
C LEU A 114 4.21 -8.43 -10.84
N LEU A 115 4.65 -8.09 -12.06
CA LEU A 115 4.55 -8.95 -13.23
C LEU A 115 5.29 -10.27 -13.01
N ASN A 116 6.54 -10.20 -12.54
CA ASN A 116 7.36 -11.38 -12.26
C ASN A 116 6.73 -12.27 -11.17
N ALA A 117 6.25 -11.66 -10.07
CA ALA A 117 5.56 -12.39 -9.01
C ALA A 117 4.29 -13.10 -9.53
N THR A 118 3.52 -12.42 -10.39
CA THR A 118 2.31 -12.97 -11.01
C THR A 118 2.65 -14.16 -11.91
N ILE A 119 3.64 -14.01 -12.79
CA ILE A 119 4.11 -15.08 -13.69
C ILE A 119 4.57 -16.30 -12.88
N ASN A 120 5.36 -16.08 -11.82
CA ASN A 120 5.88 -17.16 -10.98
C ASN A 120 4.75 -17.88 -10.23
N THR A 121 3.77 -17.13 -9.72
CA THR A 121 2.57 -17.69 -9.07
C THR A 121 1.77 -18.56 -10.05
N ILE A 122 1.53 -18.08 -11.27
CA ILE A 122 0.82 -18.83 -12.31
C ILE A 122 1.58 -20.11 -12.68
N LYS A 123 2.91 -20.04 -12.84
CA LYS A 123 3.76 -21.21 -13.10
C LYS A 123 3.65 -22.25 -11.97
N SER A 124 3.74 -21.81 -10.72
CA SER A 124 3.62 -22.68 -9.54
C SER A 124 2.26 -23.38 -9.50
N ILE A 125 1.16 -22.65 -9.70
CA ILE A 125 -0.20 -23.21 -9.74
C ILE A 125 -0.32 -24.29 -10.82
N ARG A 126 0.23 -24.05 -12.01
CA ARG A 126 0.20 -25.03 -13.11
C ARG A 126 0.97 -26.30 -12.77
N THR A 127 2.16 -26.18 -12.17
CA THR A 127 2.97 -27.35 -11.77
C THR A 127 2.25 -28.19 -10.70
N SER A 128 1.61 -27.56 -9.72
CA SER A 128 0.84 -28.25 -8.68
C SER A 128 -0.36 -29.02 -9.25
N GLN A 129 -1.04 -28.47 -10.27
CA GLN A 129 -2.14 -29.18 -10.95
C GLN A 129 -1.65 -30.40 -11.73
N ILE A 130 -0.50 -30.31 -12.40
CA ILE A 130 0.06 -31.43 -13.20
C ILE A 130 0.50 -32.60 -12.31
N ASN A 131 1.02 -32.33 -11.11
CA ASN A 131 1.44 -33.38 -10.18
C ASN A 131 0.26 -34.10 -9.51
N SER A 132 -0.91 -33.44 -9.36
CA SER A 132 -2.13 -34.05 -8.81
C SER A 132 -2.87 -35.00 -9.78
N ILE A 133 -2.44 -35.11 -11.04
CA ILE A 133 -3.08 -35.95 -12.07
C ILE A 133 -2.39 -37.32 -12.20
N ARG A 134 -1.25 -37.55 -11.53
CA ARG A 134 -0.43 -38.77 -11.71
C ARG A 134 -0.70 -39.90 -10.71
N ASP A 135 -1.52 -39.68 -9.69
CA ASP A 135 -1.94 -40.71 -8.72
C ASP A 135 -3.45 -40.96 -8.85
N ASP A 136 -3.89 -41.66 -9.89
CA ASP A 136 -5.14 -42.44 -9.83
C ASP A 136 -5.09 -43.56 -10.89
N ASP A 137 -4.81 -44.78 -10.42
CA ASP A 137 -4.96 -46.00 -11.19
C ASP A 137 -6.44 -46.18 -11.57
N HIS A 138 -6.71 -46.05 -12.86
CA HIS A 138 -7.72 -46.75 -13.65
C HIS A 138 -9.10 -47.01 -13.00
N VAL A 139 -10.00 -46.01 -13.02
CA VAL A 139 -11.45 -46.24 -13.03
C VAL A 139 -12.13 -45.34 -14.08
N PRO A 140 -12.94 -45.87 -15.03
CA PRO A 140 -13.56 -45.04 -16.06
C PRO A 140 -14.72 -44.23 -15.47
N PHE A 141 -14.55 -42.90 -15.38
CA PHE A 141 -15.62 -41.99 -15.00
C PHE A 141 -16.61 -41.74 -16.16
N PRO A 142 -17.93 -41.67 -15.89
CA PRO A 142 -18.93 -41.45 -16.91
C PRO A 142 -18.91 -39.99 -17.39
N LYS A 143 -19.04 -39.80 -18.71
CA LYS A 143 -19.07 -38.49 -19.39
C LYS A 143 -20.26 -37.65 -18.89
N ARG A 144 -20.01 -36.65 -18.04
CA ARG A 144 -21.02 -35.65 -17.63
C ARG A 144 -21.06 -34.50 -18.64
N SER A 145 -22.25 -34.23 -19.19
CA SER A 145 -22.53 -33.12 -20.09
C SER A 145 -22.31 -31.77 -19.39
N ARG A 146 -21.56 -30.86 -20.03
CA ARG A 146 -21.30 -29.49 -19.53
C ARG A 146 -22.45 -28.57 -19.93
N THR A 147 -23.15 -27.98 -18.97
CA THR A 147 -24.07 -26.87 -19.24
C THR A 147 -23.33 -25.54 -18.99
N LEU A 148 -23.15 -24.75 -20.03
CA LEU A 148 -22.61 -23.39 -19.96
C LEU A 148 -23.64 -22.47 -19.30
N LYS A 149 -23.27 -21.74 -18.25
CA LYS A 149 -24.05 -20.62 -17.73
C LYS A 149 -23.28 -19.33 -17.98
N THR A 150 -23.85 -18.44 -18.79
CA THR A 150 -23.29 -17.13 -19.11
C THR A 150 -23.70 -16.13 -18.02
N LEU A 151 -22.73 -15.44 -17.43
CA LEU A 151 -22.98 -14.30 -16.54
C LEU A 151 -22.70 -13.00 -17.30
N LYS A 152 -23.67 -12.09 -17.35
CA LYS A 152 -23.52 -10.75 -17.92
C LYS A 152 -23.27 -9.76 -16.79
N CYS A 153 -22.16 -9.03 -16.86
CA CYS A 153 -21.87 -7.88 -16.00
C CYS A 153 -21.76 -6.63 -16.87
N SER A 154 -22.40 -5.54 -16.44
CA SER A 154 -22.32 -4.22 -17.06
C SER A 154 -21.50 -3.27 -16.18
N LEU A 155 -20.45 -2.66 -16.73
CA LEU A 155 -19.69 -1.57 -16.11
C LEU A 155 -20.18 -0.24 -16.70
N LEU A 156 -20.55 0.71 -15.84
CA LEU A 156 -20.86 2.08 -16.23
C LEU A 156 -19.61 2.95 -16.04
N LEU A 157 -19.05 3.43 -17.16
CA LEU A 157 -18.03 4.50 -17.19
C LEU A 157 -18.70 5.84 -17.54
N PRO A 158 -18.07 6.99 -17.23
CA PRO A 158 -18.74 8.30 -17.13
C PRO A 158 -19.23 8.91 -18.45
N ASN A 159 -18.99 8.26 -19.59
CA ASN A 159 -19.42 8.73 -20.90
C ASN A 159 -20.34 7.67 -21.49
N HIS A 160 -21.63 8.02 -21.67
CA HIS A 160 -22.75 7.17 -22.10
C HIS A 160 -22.51 6.42 -23.43
N HIS A 161 -21.66 5.40 -23.42
CA HIS A 161 -21.55 4.37 -24.45
C HIS A 161 -21.56 2.99 -23.77
N HIS A 162 -22.62 2.23 -24.01
CA HIS A 162 -22.78 0.87 -23.51
C HIS A 162 -21.89 -0.07 -24.32
N TYR A 163 -20.83 -0.62 -23.71
CA TYR A 163 -20.08 -1.73 -24.28
C TYR A 163 -20.42 -3.02 -23.54
N ASN A 164 -20.97 -4.00 -24.25
CA ASN A 164 -21.19 -5.35 -23.74
C ASN A 164 -19.89 -6.16 -23.89
N ILE A 165 -19.23 -6.47 -22.78
CA ILE A 165 -18.09 -7.39 -22.76
C ILE A 165 -18.60 -8.73 -22.24
N GLU A 166 -18.66 -9.74 -23.11
CA GLU A 166 -18.98 -11.11 -22.71
C GLU A 166 -17.72 -11.82 -22.22
N VAL A 167 -17.65 -12.08 -20.91
CA VAL A 167 -16.57 -12.85 -20.31
C VAL A 167 -17.08 -14.26 -20.01
N ASN A 168 -16.61 -15.25 -20.76
CA ASN A 168 -16.91 -16.66 -20.50
C ASN A 168 -16.02 -17.19 -19.37
N VAL A 169 -16.58 -17.32 -18.18
CA VAL A 169 -15.88 -17.90 -17.02
C VAL A 169 -16.29 -19.36 -16.84
N GLN A 170 -15.33 -20.27 -16.98
CA GLN A 170 -15.50 -21.69 -16.68
C GLN A 170 -15.38 -21.91 -15.17
N MET A 171 -16.50 -22.01 -14.45
CA MET A 171 -16.49 -22.39 -13.03
C MET A 171 -16.63 -23.90 -12.85
N LYS A 172 -15.66 -24.50 -12.17
CA LYS A 172 -15.68 -25.88 -11.70
C LYS A 172 -16.33 -25.90 -10.31
N ILE A 173 -17.59 -26.29 -10.22
CA ILE A 173 -18.27 -26.49 -8.93
C ILE A 173 -17.83 -27.88 -8.42
N ARG A 174 -17.29 -27.92 -7.19
CA ARG A 174 -16.88 -29.15 -6.49
C ARG A 174 -18.10 -30.00 -6.11
#